data_AF-A0A671NGJ6-F1
#
_entry.id   AF-A0A671NGJ6-F1
#
_cell.length_a   1.000
_cell.length_b   1.000
_cell.length_c   1.000
_cell.angle_alpha   90.00
_cell.angle_beta   90.00
_cell.angle_gamma   90.00
#
_symmetry.space_group_name_H-M   'P 1'
#
loop_
_entity.id
_entity.type
_entity.pdbx_description
1 polymer ?
#
loop_
_entity_poly.entity_id
_entity_poly.type
_entity_poly.pdbx_seq_one_letter_code
_entity_poly.pdbx_strand_id
1 'polypeptide(L)' 'NMHRLQAPFTSENSRKQILDFDCTKNYIPVCGTNGDTYQNECYLKQAACTQQRPIFLASEGPCYPGESRPSPPLPEMKT' A
#
# COMPACT_ATOMS: atom_id res chain seq x y z
N ASN A 1 2.26 28.06 12.17
CA ASN A 1 1.18 27.38 11.42
C ASN A 1 1.77 26.32 10.50
N MET A 2 1.36 25.07 10.73
CA MET A 2 1.99 23.84 10.27
C MET A 2 1.51 23.42 8.87
N HIS A 3 2.09 23.94 7.79
CA HIS A 3 1.95 23.28 6.49
C HIS A 3 3.15 22.37 6.28
N ARG A 4 3.04 21.17 6.87
CA ARG A 4 3.92 20.04 6.62
C ARG A 4 3.71 19.63 5.16
N LEU A 5 4.42 20.28 4.24
CA LEU A 5 4.64 19.72 2.91
C LEU A 5 5.43 18.45 3.14
N GLN A 6 4.75 17.31 3.19
CA GLN A 6 5.39 16.04 2.92
C GLN A 6 5.83 16.09 1.46
N ALA A 7 7.01 16.66 1.22
CA ALA A 7 7.71 16.48 -0.04
C ALA A 7 7.97 14.96 -0.19
N PRO A 8 7.57 14.33 -1.30
CA PRO A 8 7.85 12.93 -1.52
C PRO A 8 9.37 12.79 -1.71
N PHE A 9 10.00 11.90 -0.95
CA PHE A 9 11.41 11.49 -1.07
C PHE A 9 12.47 12.55 -0.73
N THR A 10 12.71 12.80 0.55
CA THR A 10 14.05 13.24 1.00
C THR A 10 14.96 12.03 1.13
N SER A 11 15.63 11.63 0.05
CA SER A 11 16.96 11.05 0.12
C SER A 11 17.54 11.04 -1.29
N GLU A 12 18.51 11.92 -1.55
CA GLU A 12 19.24 12.05 -2.81
C GLU A 12 20.17 10.85 -3.09
N ASN A 13 19.72 9.61 -2.88
CA ASN A 13 20.45 8.41 -3.33
C ASN A 13 19.58 7.16 -3.54
N SER A 14 18.28 7.27 -3.85
CA SER A 14 17.37 6.11 -3.87
C SER A 14 16.65 5.83 -5.20
N ARG A 15 17.07 6.44 -6.33
CA ARG A 15 16.52 6.08 -7.66
C ARG A 15 17.25 4.89 -8.33
N LYS A 16 17.82 4.02 -7.51
CA LYS A 16 18.39 2.75 -7.95
C LYS A 16 18.14 1.70 -6.88
N GLN A 17 16.87 1.54 -6.45
CA GLN A 17 16.54 0.33 -5.72
C GLN A 17 16.56 -0.80 -6.75
N ILE A 18 17.62 -1.61 -6.65
CA ILE A 18 17.80 -2.89 -7.33
C ILE A 18 16.45 -3.60 -7.34
N LEU A 19 15.98 -3.98 -8.54
CA LEU A 19 14.70 -4.65 -8.82
C LEU A 19 14.70 -6.08 -8.27
N ASP A 20 15.05 -6.25 -7.00
CA ASP A 20 14.91 -7.49 -6.27
C ASP A 20 14.12 -7.19 -5.00
N PHE A 21 12.80 -7.28 -5.13
CA PHE A 21 11.88 -7.20 -3.99
C PHE A 21 11.71 -8.62 -3.47
N ASP A 22 12.43 -8.96 -2.40
CA ASP A 22 12.20 -10.20 -1.66
C ASP A 22 10.95 -10.02 -0.77
N CYS A 23 9.78 -10.21 -1.37
CA CYS A 23 8.51 -10.16 -0.67
C CYS A 23 8.10 -11.56 -0.20
N THR A 24 7.74 -11.67 1.08
CA THR A 24 7.09 -12.87 1.59
C THR A 24 5.72 -13.06 0.91
N LYS A 25 5.33 -14.32 0.67
CA LYS A 25 4.04 -14.67 0.06
C LYS A 25 2.87 -14.68 1.07
N ASN A 26 3.08 -14.14 2.27
CA ASN A 26 2.05 -14.04 3.29
C ASN A 26 0.93 -13.11 2.79
N TYR A 27 -0.31 -13.59 2.89
CA TYR A 27 -1.48 -12.83 2.50
C TYR A 27 -1.97 -11.99 3.69
N ILE A 28 -1.57 -10.73 3.70
CA ILE A 28 -1.95 -9.72 4.69
C ILE A 28 -2.37 -8.49 3.89
N PRO A 29 -3.60 -8.48 3.33
CA PRO A 29 -3.96 -7.55 2.27
C PRO A 29 -3.95 -6.11 2.76
N VAL A 30 -3.57 -5.21 1.85
CA VAL A 30 -3.56 -3.77 2.08
C VAL A 30 -4.17 -3.02 0.91
N CYS A 31 -4.82 -1.89 1.19
CA CYS A 31 -5.40 -1.03 0.17
C CYS A 31 -4.45 0.11 -0.16
N GLY A 32 -4.14 0.31 -1.44
CA GLY A 32 -3.34 1.44 -1.91
C GLY A 32 -4.18 2.70 -2.13
N THR A 33 -3.53 3.87 -2.11
CA THR A 33 -4.18 5.16 -2.43
C THR A 33 -4.69 5.25 -3.86
N ASN A 34 -4.28 4.35 -4.73
CA ASN A 34 -4.80 4.16 -6.08
C ASN A 34 -6.09 3.31 -6.12
N GLY A 35 -6.57 2.80 -4.99
CA GLY A 35 -7.76 1.95 -4.92
C GLY A 35 -7.51 0.48 -5.25
N ASP A 36 -6.26 0.08 -5.44
CA ASP A 36 -5.88 -1.31 -5.71
C ASP A 36 -5.52 -2.05 -4.41
N THR A 37 -5.93 -3.32 -4.32
CA THR A 37 -5.54 -4.21 -3.22
C THR A 37 -4.22 -4.88 -3.52
N TYR A 38 -3.29 -4.85 -2.58
CA TYR A 38 -2.02 -5.57 -2.64
C TYR A 38 -2.01 -6.71 -1.64
N GLN A 39 -1.36 -7.82 -1.99
CA GLN A 39 -1.24 -9.02 -1.14
C GLN A 39 -0.63 -8.71 0.24
N ASN A 40 0.31 -7.77 0.28
CA ASN A 40 0.88 -7.18 1.50
C ASN A 40 1.58 -5.86 1.17
N GLU A 41 2.09 -5.18 2.20
CA GLU A 41 2.77 -3.89 2.08
C GLU A 41 4.05 -3.96 1.20
N CYS A 42 4.73 -5.11 1.16
CA CYS A 42 5.90 -5.28 0.30
C CYS A 42 5.51 -5.21 -1.18
N TYR A 43 4.44 -5.91 -1.57
CA TYR A 43 3.91 -5.85 -2.94
C TYR A 43 3.37 -4.45 -3.30
N LEU A 44 2.84 -3.69 -2.34
CA LEU A 44 2.46 -2.29 -2.56
C LEU A 44 3.68 -1.42 -2.90
N LYS A 45 4.76 -1.54 -2.12
CA LYS A 45 6.02 -0.82 -2.38
C LYS A 45 6.68 -1.25 -3.68
N GLN A 46 6.64 -2.54 -4.00
CA GLN A 46 7.10 -3.08 -5.27
C GLN A 46 6.31 -2.45 -6.43
N ALA A 47 4.99 -2.39 -6.33
CA ALA A 47 4.14 -1.77 -7.34
C ALA A 47 4.45 -0.28 -7.50
N ALA A 48 4.60 0.47 -6.40
CA ALA A 48 4.98 1.88 -6.44
C ALA A 48 6.31 2.10 -7.18
N CYS A 49 7.30 1.23 -6.91
CA CYS A 49 8.63 1.30 -7.52
C CYS A 49 8.60 0.91 -9.02
N THR A 50 8.00 -0.23 -9.34
CA THR A 50 7.91 -0.77 -10.71
C THR A 50 7.08 0.10 -11.64
N GLN A 51 5.98 0.67 -11.14
CA GLN A 51 5.13 1.59 -11.90
C GLN A 51 5.68 3.02 -11.94
N GLN A 52 6.73 3.31 -11.16
CA GLN A 52 7.27 4.66 -10.98
C GLN A 52 6.19 5.68 -10.58
N ARG A 53 5.23 5.23 -9.75
CA ARG A 53 4.10 6.03 -9.29
C ARG A 53 4.04 6.01 -7.77
N PRO A 54 3.78 7.16 -7.13
CA PRO A 54 3.56 7.18 -5.69
C PRO A 54 2.26 6.45 -5.35
N ILE A 55 2.39 5.30 -4.70
CA ILE A 55 1.27 4.52 -4.16
C ILE A 55 1.55 4.40 -2.66
N PHE A 56 0.67 4.93 -1.83
CA PHE A 56 0.79 4.85 -0.38
C PHE A 56 -0.26 3.89 0.18
N LEU A 57 -0.06 3.45 1.41
CA LEU A 57 -1.06 2.69 2.15
C LEU A 57 -2.27 3.59 2.44
N ALA A 58 -3.43 3.22 1.93
CA ALA A 58 -4.71 3.88 2.22
C ALA A 58 -5.42 3.26 3.42
N SER A 59 -5.41 1.93 3.53
CA SER A 59 -5.99 1.19 4.67
C SER A 59 -5.32 -0.16 4.82
N GLU A 60 -5.27 -0.65 6.06
CA GLU A 60 -5.09 -2.08 6.33
C GLU A 60 -6.32 -2.85 5.82
N GLY A 61 -6.12 -4.05 5.29
CA GLY A 61 -7.16 -4.82 4.61
C GLY A 61 -7.30 -4.48 3.12
N PRO A 62 -8.11 -5.25 2.37
CA PRO A 62 -8.33 -5.03 0.94
C PRO A 62 -9.12 -3.74 0.67
N CYS A 63 -8.99 -3.20 -0.55
CA CYS A 63 -9.89 -2.16 -1.04
C CYS A 63 -11.26 -2.75 -1.34
N TYR A 64 -12.31 -1.99 -1.05
CA TYR A 64 -13.69 -2.36 -1.37
C TYR A 64 -14.20 -1.46 -2.51
N PRO A 65 -14.49 -2.01 -3.70
CA PRO A 65 -15.05 -1.22 -4.79
C PRO A 65 -16.49 -0.88 -4.45
N GLY A 66 -16.74 0.37 -4.04
CA GLY A 66 -18.10 0.92 -4.03
C GLY A 66 -18.59 1.56 -2.74
N GLU A 67 -17.85 1.58 -1.63
CA GLU A 67 -18.38 2.20 -0.40
C GLU A 67 -17.38 3.17 0.24
N SER A 68 -17.63 4.46 0.04
CA SER A 68 -17.25 5.47 1.01
C SER A 68 -17.87 5.13 2.38
N ARG A 69 -17.06 4.61 3.31
CA ARG A 69 -17.34 4.27 4.73
C ARG A 69 -18.01 2.90 5.02
N PRO A 70 -17.78 2.33 6.22
CA PRO A 70 -17.49 0.90 6.39
C PRO A 70 -18.74 0.08 6.67
N SER A 71 -18.82 -1.11 6.07
CA SER A 71 -19.59 -2.20 6.64
C SER A 71 -18.77 -2.85 7.77
N PRO A 72 -19.37 -3.08 8.96
CA PRO A 72 -18.72 -3.73 10.10
C PRO A 72 -18.16 -5.11 9.73
N PRO A 73 -17.17 -5.63 10.47
CA PRO A 73 -16.47 -6.86 10.13
C PRO A 73 -17.47 -8.01 9.99
N LEU A 74 -17.41 -8.70 8.85
CA LEU A 74 -17.98 -10.04 8.72
C LEU A 74 -17.35 -10.91 9.81
N PRO A 75 -18.14 -11.72 10.55
CA PRO A 75 -17.61 -12.53 11.64
C PRO A 75 -16.48 -13.41 11.11
N GLU A 76 -15.34 -13.34 11.78
CA GLU A 76 -14.18 -14.18 11.48
C GLU A 76 -14.63 -15.64 11.36
N MET A 77 -14.31 -16.27 10.24
CA MET A 77 -14.49 -17.71 10.07
C MET A 77 -13.48 -18.41 10.99
N LYS A 78 -13.84 -18.54 12.26
CA LYS A 78 -13.16 -19.36 13.24
C LYS A 78 -13.57 -20.81 12.97
N THR A 79 -12.64 -21.62 12.45
CA THR A 79 -12.69 -23.08 12.57
C THR A 79 -11.59 -23.51 13.52
#